data_AF-A0AAP0GXW7-F1
#
_entry.id   AF-A0AAP0GXW7-F1
#
_cell.length_a   1.000
_cell.length_b   1.000
_cell.length_c   1.000
_cell.angle_alpha   90.00
_cell.angle_beta   90.00
_cell.angle_gamma   90.00
#
_symmetry.space_group_name_H-M   'P 1'
#
loop_
_entity.id
_entity.type
_entity.pdbx_description
1 polymer ?
#
loop_
_entity_poly.entity_id
_entity_poly.type
_entity_poly.pdbx_seq_one_letter_code
_entity_poly.pdbx_strand_id
1 'polypeptide(L)' 'MSNILKLEFAALDISGKNYLPWTLDVQIHLTANNLGETINDGNTTSLQDKAKAMIFLRHHLHEDLKTRYLTVKDPLEL' A
#
# COMPACT_ATOMS: atom_id res chain seq x y z
N MET A 1 2.20 22.88 -12.87
CA MET A 1 2.68 21.57 -13.36
C MET A 1 2.41 20.55 -12.27
N SER A 2 1.40 19.70 -12.46
CA SER A 2 1.17 18.58 -11.55
C SER A 2 2.29 17.57 -11.80
N ASN A 3 3.19 17.36 -10.83
CA ASN A 3 4.07 16.19 -10.85
C ASN A 3 3.15 14.97 -10.68
N ILE A 4 2.65 14.46 -11.79
CA ILE A 4 1.95 13.18 -11.84
C ILE A 4 3.05 12.16 -11.54
N LEU A 5 3.22 11.84 -10.26
CA LEU A 5 4.03 10.71 -9.84
C LEU A 5 3.46 9.49 -10.56
N LYS A 6 4.28 8.89 -11.42
CA LYS A 6 3.90 7.72 -12.20
C LYS A 6 3.81 6.54 -11.25
N LEU A 7 2.61 5.98 -11.12
CA LEU A 7 2.42 4.74 -10.38
C LEU A 7 3.09 3.58 -11.11
N GLU A 8 3.63 2.65 -10.33
CA GLU A 8 4.23 1.41 -10.81
C GLU A 8 3.18 0.49 -11.43
N PHE A 9 1.94 0.52 -10.91
CA PHE A 9 0.78 -0.20 -11.41
C PHE A 9 -0.52 0.55 -11.05
N ALA A 10 -1.67 0.02 -11.50
CA ALA A 10 -2.95 0.69 -11.28
C ALA A 10 -3.28 0.79 -9.77
N ALA A 11 -3.64 1.98 -9.29
CA ALA A 11 -4.12 2.17 -7.92
C ALA A 11 -5.41 1.37 -7.66
N LEU A 12 -5.68 1.05 -6.39
CA LEU A 12 -6.93 0.41 -5.98
C LEU A 12 -8.09 1.34 -6.30
N ASP A 13 -8.98 0.87 -7.17
CA ASP A 13 -10.16 1.58 -7.60
C ASP A 13 -11.12 1.78 -6.42
N ILE A 14 -11.83 2.90 -6.39
CA ILE A 14 -12.79 3.21 -5.32
C ILE A 14 -13.89 2.16 -5.19
N SER A 15 -14.26 1.48 -6.28
CA SER A 15 -15.24 0.39 -6.27
C SER A 15 -14.65 -0.97 -5.90
N GLY A 16 -13.32 -1.08 -5.75
CA GLY A 16 -12.62 -2.32 -5.41
C GLY A 16 -12.58 -3.37 -6.52
N LYS A 17 -13.01 -3.04 -7.75
CA LYS A 17 -13.09 -4.00 -8.87
C LYS A 17 -11.74 -4.61 -9.26
N ASN A 18 -10.65 -3.88 -9.04
CA ASN A 18 -9.29 -4.34 -9.30
C ASN A 18 -8.57 -4.82 -8.03
N TYR A 19 -9.28 -5.16 -6.95
CA TYR A 19 -8.67 -5.58 -5.69
C TYR A 19 -7.68 -6.74 -5.86
N LEU A 20 -8.08 -7.81 -6.56
CA LEU A 20 -7.21 -8.98 -6.77
C LEU A 20 -5.89 -8.64 -7.50
N PRO A 21 -5.89 -8.01 -8.68
CA PRO A 21 -4.64 -7.61 -9.33
C PRO A 21 -3.84 -6.60 -8.49
N TRP A 22 -4.51 -5.65 -7.82
CA TRP A 22 -3.82 -4.68 -6.95
C TRP A 22 -3.09 -5.34 -5.78
N THR A 23 -3.74 -6.29 -5.09
CA THR A 23 -3.13 -7.01 -3.96
C THR A 23 -1.91 -7.81 -4.41
N LEU A 24 -1.98 -8.45 -5.59
CA LEU A 24 -0.86 -9.20 -6.15
C LEU A 24 0.33 -8.28 -6.44
N ASP A 25 0.09 -7.15 -7.11
CA ASP A 25 1.12 -6.18 -7.44
C ASP A 25 1.77 -5.58 -6.18
N VAL A 26 0.96 -5.25 -5.16
CA VAL A 26 1.43 -4.81 -3.84
C VAL A 26 2.31 -5.87 -3.19
N GLN A 27 1.86 -7.13 -3.14
CA GLN A 27 2.60 -8.21 -2.47
C GLN A 27 3.96 -8.46 -3.14
N ILE A 28 4.00 -8.45 -4.48
CA ILE A 28 5.24 -8.61 -5.25
C ILE A 28 6.18 -7.43 -4.97
N HIS A 29 5.67 -6.20 -4.99
CA HIS A 29 6.49 -5.01 -4.78
C HIS A 29 7.07 -4.97 -3.36
N LEU A 30 6.25 -5.23 -2.33
CA LEU A 30 6.72 -5.27 -0.95
C LEU A 30 7.76 -6.39 -0.76
N THR A 31 7.53 -7.58 -1.32
CA THR A 31 8.49 -8.70 -1.25
C THR A 31 9.82 -8.34 -1.91
N ALA A 32 9.79 -7.75 -3.12
CA ALA A 32 11.00 -7.32 -3.83
C ALA A 32 11.83 -6.27 -3.06
N ASN A 33 11.19 -5.51 -2.18
CA ASN A 33 11.81 -4.47 -1.35
C ASN A 33 12.12 -4.92 0.09
N ASN A 34 12.01 -6.21 0.41
CA ASN A 34 12.15 -6.75 1.77
C ASN A 34 11.14 -6.17 2.78
N LEU A 35 9.97 -5.75 2.31
CA LEU A 35 8.85 -5.24 3.11
C LEU A 35 7.67 -6.22 3.18
N GLY A 36 7.75 -7.39 2.55
CA GLY A 36 6.64 -8.36 2.47
C GLY A 36 6.12 -8.79 3.85
N GLU A 37 6.99 -8.93 4.84
CA GLU A 37 6.60 -9.30 6.21
C GLU A 37 5.77 -8.23 6.93
N THR A 38 5.78 -6.97 6.47
CA THR A 38 5.08 -5.87 7.15
C THR A 38 3.56 -6.02 7.14
N ILE A 39 3.02 -6.81 6.20
CA ILE A 39 1.59 -7.11 6.05
C ILE A 39 1.20 -8.49 6.59
N ASN A 40 2.10 -9.17 7.30
CA ASN A 40 1.81 -10.46 7.94
C ASN A 40 1.37 -10.26 9.39
N ASP A 41 0.44 -11.09 9.86
CA ASP A 41 0.05 -11.08 11.28
C ASP A 41 1.22 -11.48 12.19
N GLY A 42 1.32 -10.85 13.37
CA GLY A 42 2.40 -11.11 14.32
C GLY A 42 3.80 -10.70 13.87
N ASN A 43 3.94 -9.92 12.78
CA ASN A 43 5.25 -9.50 12.31
C ASN A 43 6.00 -8.63 13.33
N THR A 44 7.31 -8.79 13.41
CA THR A 44 8.22 -8.02 14.28
C THR A 44 9.02 -6.98 13.51
N THR A 45 8.51 -6.56 12.34
CA THR A 45 9.19 -5.59 11.47
C THR A 45 9.35 -4.24 12.16
N SER A 46 10.37 -3.48 11.74
CA SER A 46 10.65 -2.19 12.33
C SER A 46 9.55 -1.18 12.02
N LEU A 47 9.35 -0.18 12.90
CA LEU A 47 8.44 0.93 12.63
C LEU A 47 8.80 1.69 11.33
N GLN A 48 10.09 1.71 10.99
CA GLN A 48 10.56 2.33 9.75
C GLN A 48 10.07 1.55 8.52
N ASP A 49 10.15 0.21 8.55
CA ASP A 49 9.72 -0.62 7.44
C ASP A 49 8.20 -0.62 7.29
N LYS A 50 7.46 -0.64 8.42
CA LYS A 50 6.02 -0.39 8.42
C LYS A 50 5.68 0.98 7.80
N ALA A 51 6.41 2.03 8.14
CA ALA A 51 6.19 3.35 7.55
C ALA A 51 6.47 3.40 6.05
N LYS A 52 7.55 2.74 5.57
CA LYS A 52 7.85 2.61 4.13
C LYS A 52 6.72 1.89 3.38
N ALA A 53 6.26 0.76 3.92
CA ALA A 53 5.14 0.01 3.35
C ALA A 53 3.85 0.84 3.34
N MET A 54 3.53 1.56 4.42
CA MET A 54 2.37 2.46 4.47
C MET A 54 2.41 3.57 3.42
N ILE A 55 3.56 4.21 3.22
CA ILE A 55 3.72 5.25 2.20
C ILE A 55 3.45 4.66 0.82
N PHE A 56 4.00 3.48 0.53
CA PHE A 56 3.80 2.79 -0.73
C PHE A 56 2.34 2.40 -0.97
N LEU A 57 1.70 1.77 0.01
CA LEU A 57 0.29 1.36 -0.08
C LEU A 57 -0.62 2.57 -0.31
N ARG A 58 -0.43 3.64 0.48
CA ARG A 58 -1.19 4.89 0.32
C ARG A 58 -0.99 5.49 -1.06
N HIS A 59 0.23 5.46 -1.61
CA HIS A 59 0.51 5.96 -2.96
C HIS A 59 -0.38 5.27 -4.01
N HIS A 60 -0.65 3.98 -3.82
CA HIS A 60 -1.44 3.12 -4.70
C HIS A 60 -2.92 3.00 -4.30
N LEU A 61 -3.45 3.91 -3.48
CA LEU A 61 -4.89 4.03 -3.23
C LEU A 61 -5.50 5.14 -4.09
N HIS A 62 -6.75 4.96 -4.51
CA HIS A 62 -7.57 6.07 -4.99
C HIS A 62 -7.66 7.18 -3.93
N GLU A 63 -7.72 8.45 -4.37
CA GLU A 63 -7.69 9.61 -3.47
C GLU A 63 -8.78 9.58 -2.38
N ASP A 64 -10.00 9.17 -2.74
CA ASP A 64 -11.09 9.04 -1.78
C ASP A 64 -10.84 7.94 -0.74
N LEU A 65 -10.13 6.87 -1.12
CA LEU A 65 -9.73 5.81 -0.18
C LEU A 65 -8.63 6.32 0.76
N LYS A 66 -7.68 7.14 0.29
CA LYS A 66 -6.65 7.75 1.16
C LYS A 66 -7.28 8.55 2.30
N THR A 67 -8.36 9.28 2.01
CA THR A 67 -9.11 10.04 3.02
C THR A 67 -9.82 9.12 4.00
N ARG A 68 -10.48 8.06 3.50
CA ARG A 68 -11.17 7.07 4.33
C ARG A 68 -10.24 6.36 5.31
N TYR A 69 -9.03 6.04 4.86
CA TYR A 69 -8.04 5.32 5.66
C TYR A 69 -6.95 6.24 6.24
N LEU A 70 -7.19 7.55 6.38
CA LEU A 70 -6.17 8.50 6.83
C LEU A 70 -5.59 8.16 8.21
N THR A 71 -6.38 7.57 9.10
CA THR A 71 -5.97 7.25 10.48
C THR A 71 -5.28 5.90 10.65
N VAL A 72 -5.32 5.02 9.64
CA VAL A 72 -4.67 3.69 9.69
C VAL A 72 -3.15 3.86 9.63
N LYS A 73 -2.41 3.27 10.56
CA LYS A 73 -0.94 3.43 10.64
C LYS A 73 -0.17 2.14 10.43
N ASP A 74 -0.82 0.99 10.54
CA ASP A 74 -0.21 -0.32 10.31
C ASP A 74 -0.54 -0.81 8.89
N PRO A 75 0.46 -1.22 8.08
CA PRO A 75 0.23 -1.81 6.76
C PRO A 75 -0.71 -3.01 6.76
N LEU A 76 -0.72 -3.79 7.85
CA LEU A 76 -1.59 -4.96 8.00
C LEU A 76 -3.07 -4.58 8.14
N GLU A 77 -3.37 -3.39 8.66
CA GLU A 77 -4.74 -2.92 8.94
C GLU A 77 -5.37 -2.14 7.77
N LEU A 78 -4.62 -1.90 6.70
CA LEU A 78 -5.06 -1.13 5.54
C LEU A 78 -5.75 -2.01 4.49
#